data_AF-A0A9Y2NA41-F1
#
_entry.id   AF-A0A9Y2NA41-F1
#
_cell.length_a   1.000
_cell.length_b   1.000
_cell.length_c   1.000
_cell.angle_alpha   90.00
_cell.angle_beta   90.00
_cell.angle_gamma   90.00
#
_symmetry.space_group_name_H-M   'P 1'
#
loop_
_entity.id
_entity.type
_entity.pdbx_description
1 polymer ?
#
loop_
_entity_poly.entity_id
_entity_poly.type
_entity_poly.pdbx_seq_one_letter_code
_entity_poly.pdbx_strand_id
1 'polypeptide(L)'
;MPEKLTVDLHPVFRSDRDIDKAVRNALFRAAGAKVPLVEIIPGKGSGQLKNRVLAMLRQAHLKKLYRRVEVAPGNDGVVLVHLR
;
A
#
# COMPACT_ATOMS: atom_id res chain seq x y z
N MET A 1 1.15 18.97 7.49
CA MET A 1 0.76 17.54 7.48
C MET A 1 1.59 16.85 6.43
N PRO A 2 2.07 15.61 6.63
CA PRO A 2 2.91 14.96 5.63
C PRO A 2 2.13 14.72 4.34
N GLU A 3 2.73 15.04 3.19
CA GLU A 3 2.12 14.86 1.88
C GLU A 3 1.97 13.38 1.50
N LYS A 4 2.78 12.52 2.12
CA LYS A 4 2.73 11.07 1.87
C LYS A 4 3.14 10.25 3.09
N LEU A 5 2.70 9.00 3.09
CA LEU A 5 3.11 7.97 4.04
C LEU A 5 3.69 6.77 3.28
N THR A 6 4.93 6.39 3.59
CA THR A 6 5.58 5.23 2.96
C THR A 6 5.55 4.02 3.90
N VAL A 7 5.32 2.83 3.35
CA VAL A 7 5.44 1.55 4.06
C VAL A 7 6.31 0.60 3.24
N ASP A 8 7.39 0.12 3.86
CA ASP A 8 8.29 -0.87 3.28
C ASP A 8 7.87 -2.27 3.72
N LEU A 9 7.58 -3.14 2.75
CA LEU A 9 7.17 -4.52 3.00
C LEU A 9 8.34 -5.51 2.89
N HIS A 10 9.51 -5.09 2.42
CA HIS A 10 10.68 -5.97 2.37
C HIS A 10 11.05 -6.59 3.71
N PRO A 11 10.93 -5.93 4.88
CA PRO A 11 11.26 -6.58 6.16
C PRO A 11 10.30 -7.71 6.54
N VAL A 12 9.05 -7.66 6.07
CA VAL A 12 7.97 -8.58 6.46
C VAL A 12 7.55 -9.53 5.34
N PHE A 13 8.31 -9.57 4.23
CA PHE A 13 7.92 -10.27 3.00
C PHE A 13 7.66 -11.77 3.15
N ARG A 14 8.16 -12.39 4.23
CA ARG A 14 7.99 -13.83 4.53
C ARG A 14 6.71 -14.15 5.29
N SER A 15 5.94 -13.15 5.73
CA SER A 15 4.76 -13.34 6.57
C SER A 15 3.55 -12.63 5.98
N ASP A 16 2.62 -13.42 5.43
CA ASP A 16 1.37 -12.91 4.86
C ASP A 16 0.57 -12.10 5.88
N ARG A 17 0.56 -12.55 7.15
CA ARG A 17 -0.12 -11.85 8.24
C ARG A 17 0.50 -10.46 8.49
N ASP A 18 1.83 -10.36 8.47
CA ASP A 18 2.51 -9.10 8.76
C ASP A 18 2.44 -8.14 7.59
N ILE A 19 2.48 -8.64 6.35
CA ILE A 19 2.16 -7.87 5.14
C ILE A 19 0.75 -7.28 5.28
N ASP A 20 -0.22 -8.13 5.62
CA ASP A 20 -1.61 -7.72 5.76
C ASP A 20 -1.77 -6.60 6.78
N LYS A 21 -1.17 -6.80 7.95
CA LYS A 21 -1.19 -5.86 9.06
C LYS A 21 -0.51 -4.53 8.69
N ALA A 22 0.66 -4.58 8.03
CA ALA A 22 1.41 -3.39 7.64
C ALA A 22 0.62 -2.52 6.66
N VAL A 23 0.04 -3.13 5.61
CA VAL A 23 -0.75 -2.42 4.60
C VAL A 23 -2.01 -1.80 5.22
N ARG A 24 -2.77 -2.57 6.02
CA ARG A 24 -3.98 -2.08 6.69
C ARG A 24 -3.66 -0.91 7.63
N ASN A 25 -2.64 -1.06 8.47
CA ASN A 25 -2.24 -0.02 9.41
C ASN A 25 -1.81 1.26 8.70
N ALA A 26 -1.07 1.15 7.60
CA ALA A 26 -0.66 2.30 6.81
C ALA A 26 -1.87 3.07 6.26
N LEU A 27 -2.84 2.36 5.66
CA LEU A 27 -4.05 2.97 5.10
C LEU A 27 -4.93 3.63 6.16
N PHE A 28 -5.18 2.95 7.28
CA PHE A 28 -6.00 3.51 8.36
C PHE A 28 -5.33 4.72 9.02
N ARG A 29 -4.02 4.65 9.26
CA ARG A 29 -3.25 5.77 9.81
C ARG A 29 -3.28 6.96 8.86
N ALA A 30 -3.04 6.75 7.57
CA ALA A 30 -3.04 7.81 6.58
C ALA A 30 -4.43 8.44 6.40
N ALA A 31 -5.49 7.64 6.38
CA ALA A 31 -6.86 8.13 6.32
C ALA A 31 -7.23 8.96 7.57
N GLY A 32 -6.89 8.47 8.77
CA GLY A 32 -7.14 9.20 10.03
C GLY A 32 -6.33 10.49 10.14
N ALA A 33 -5.11 10.51 9.61
CA ALA A 33 -4.21 11.67 9.60
C ALA A 33 -4.41 12.60 8.38
N LYS A 34 -5.39 12.32 7.51
CA LYS A 34 -5.66 13.08 6.27
C LYS A 34 -4.44 13.21 5.36
N VAL A 35 -3.62 12.16 5.28
CA VAL A 35 -2.50 12.08 4.34
C VAL A 35 -3.06 11.71 2.97
N PRO A 36 -2.75 12.44 1.89
CA PRO A 36 -3.40 12.20 0.59
C PRO A 36 -2.84 11.00 -0.18
N LEU A 37 -1.62 10.54 0.15
CA LEU A 37 -0.93 9.48 -0.58
C LEU A 37 -0.27 8.45 0.35
N VAL A 38 -0.46 7.17 0.05
CA VAL A 38 0.33 6.08 0.63
C VAL A 38 1.19 5.42 -0.44
N GLU A 39 2.49 5.34 -0.19
CA GLU A 39 3.44 4.58 -1.00
C GLU A 39 3.70 3.23 -0.33
N ILE A 40 3.32 2.15 -0.99
CA ILE A 40 3.60 0.78 -0.54
C ILE A 40 4.77 0.25 -1.37
N ILE A 41 5.84 -0.18 -0.71
CA ILE A 41 7.04 -0.73 -1.35
C ILE A 41 7.06 -2.25 -1.14
N PRO A 42 6.42 -3.04 -2.02
CA PRO A 42 6.55 -4.50 -2.04
C PRO A 42 7.88 -4.98 -2.64
N GLY A 43 8.62 -4.12 -3.33
CA GLY A 43 9.83 -4.49 -4.07
C GLY A 43 9.56 -4.95 -5.51
N LYS A 44 10.65 -5.07 -6.28
CA LYS A 44 10.60 -5.46 -7.70
C LYS A 44 10.40 -6.97 -7.87
N GLY A 45 11.38 -7.75 -7.38
CA GLY A 45 11.31 -9.22 -7.25
C GLY A 45 10.61 -9.95 -8.40
N SER A 46 9.87 -11.01 -8.07
CA SER A 46 9.01 -11.75 -9.01
C SER A 46 7.63 -11.08 -9.23
N GLY A 47 7.37 -9.94 -8.59
CA GLY A 47 6.06 -9.28 -8.59
C GLY A 47 4.98 -9.96 -7.74
N GLN A 48 5.24 -11.11 -7.11
CA GLN A 48 4.25 -11.82 -6.30
C GLN A 48 3.74 -10.99 -5.12
N LEU A 49 4.65 -10.33 -4.38
CA LEU A 49 4.25 -9.48 -3.25
C LEU A 49 3.40 -8.28 -3.70
N LYS A 50 3.77 -7.65 -4.82
CA LYS A 50 2.97 -6.60 -5.45
C LYS A 50 1.57 -7.08 -5.80
N ASN A 51 1.45 -8.24 -6.45
CA ASN A 51 0.16 -8.81 -6.83
C ASN A 51 -0.72 -9.11 -5.61
N ARG A 52 -0.13 -9.58 -4.51
CA ARG A 52 -0.82 -9.76 -3.23
C ARG A 52 -1.33 -8.43 -2.68
N VAL A 53 -0.49 -7.39 -2.63
CA VAL A 53 -0.89 -6.05 -2.19
C VAL A 53 -2.06 -5.52 -3.03
N LEU A 54 -1.97 -5.62 -4.36
CA LEU A 54 -3.05 -5.21 -5.26
C LEU A 54 -4.34 -5.99 -5.02
N ALA A 55 -4.25 -7.30 -4.74
CA ALA A 55 -5.41 -8.12 -4.39
C ALA A 55 -6.04 -7.71 -3.05
N MET A 56 -5.23 -7.41 -2.04
CA MET A 56 -5.71 -6.90 -0.76
C MET A 56 -6.45 -5.58 -0.91
N LEU A 57 -5.91 -4.63 -1.67
CA LEU A 57 -6.51 -3.30 -1.84
C LEU A 57 -7.93 -3.37 -2.41
N ARG A 58 -8.25 -4.41 -3.18
CA ARG A 58 -9.60 -4.64 -3.73
C ARG A 58 -10.66 -4.98 -2.66
N GLN A 59 -10.27 -5.33 -1.44
CA GLN A 59 -11.22 -5.64 -0.36
C GLN A 59 -12.10 -4.42 -0.03
N ALA A 60 -13.41 -4.62 0.11
CA ALA A 60 -14.40 -3.54 0.18
C ALA A 60 -14.11 -2.50 1.29
N HIS A 61 -13.66 -2.94 2.47
CA HIS A 61 -13.35 -2.07 3.60
C HIS A 61 -12.07 -1.25 3.42
N LEU A 62 -11.18 -1.61 2.50
CA LEU A 62 -10.01 -0.81 2.12
C LEU A 62 -10.33 0.09 0.93
N LYS A 63 -11.10 -0.41 -0.05
CA LYS A 63 -11.52 0.34 -1.24
C LYS A 63 -12.25 1.65 -0.91
N LYS A 64 -12.97 1.70 0.21
CA LYS A 64 -13.64 2.93 0.69
C LYS A 64 -12.69 4.03 1.16
N LEU A 65 -11.42 3.72 1.44
CA LEU A 65 -10.43 4.66 1.95
C LEU A 65 -9.74 5.48 0.85
N TYR A 66 -9.78 4.99 -0.39
CA TYR A 66 -9.01 5.56 -1.50
C TYR A 66 -9.88 5.85 -2.72
N ARG A 67 -9.38 6.73 -3.60
CA ARG A 67 -9.99 7.06 -4.89
C ARG A 67 -9.33 6.34 -6.06
N ARG A 68 -8.01 6.11 -6.00
CA ARG A 68 -7.25 5.44 -7.06
C ARG A 68 -6.05 4.68 -6.50
N VAL A 69 -5.71 3.57 -7.15
CA VAL A 69 -4.45 2.83 -6.95
C VAL A 69 -3.75 2.76 -8.30
N GLU A 70 -2.45 3.01 -8.32
CA GLU A 70 -1.61 2.82 -9.49
C GLU A 70 -0.25 2.27 -9.10
N VAL A 71 0.47 1.69 -10.07
CA VAL A 71 1.88 1.37 -9.91
C VAL A 71 2.68 2.61 -10.31
N ALA A 72 3.73 2.95 -9.57
CA ALA A 72 4.50 4.16 -9.84
C ALA A 72 5.12 4.08 -11.26
N PRO A 73 4.94 5.13 -12.10
CA PRO A 73 5.59 5.19 -13.41
C PRO A 73 7.12 5.10 -13.26
N GLY A 74 7.76 4.23 -14.04
CA GLY A 74 9.22 4.01 -13.97
C GLY A 74 9.71 3.25 -12.73
N ASN A 75 8.83 2.91 -11.77
CA ASN A 75 9.17 2.05 -10.63
C ASN A 75 8.04 1.07 -10.32
N ASP A 76 8.10 -0.07 -10.98
CA ASP A 76 7.13 -1.16 -10.85
C ASP A 76 7.13 -1.85 -9.49
N GLY A 77 8.12 -1.55 -8.63
CA GLY A 77 8.23 -2.02 -7.25
C GLY A 77 7.53 -1.13 -6.22
N VAL A 78 6.77 -0.12 -6.67
CA VAL A 78 6.03 0.81 -5.80
C VAL A 78 4.57 0.87 -6.21
N VAL A 79 3.68 0.73 -5.23
CA VAL A 79 2.23 0.89 -5.39
C VAL A 79 1.82 2.19 -4.71
N LEU A 80 1.17 3.06 -5.47
CA LEU A 80 0.65 4.35 -5.03
C LEU A 80 -0.84 4.22 -4.74
N VAL A 81 -1.25 4.56 -3.52
CA VAL A 81 -2.66 4.59 -3.10
C VAL A 81 -3.06 6.03 -2.80
N HIS A 82 -3.87 6.60 -3.67
CA HIS A 82 -4.40 7.96 -3.53
C HIS A 82 -5.62 7.92 -2.63
N LEU A 83 -5.52 8.43 -1.41
CA LEU A 83 -6.62 8.45 -0.45
C LEU A 83 -7.72 9.44 -0.85
N ARG A 84 -8.90 9.29 -0.25
CA ARG A 84 -10.05 10.18 -0.45
C ARG A 84 -9.91 11.48 0.35
#